data_AF-A0A7U2IA62-F1
#
_entry.id   AF-A0A7U2IA62-F1
#
_cell.length_a   1.000
_cell.length_b   1.000
_cell.length_c   1.000
_cell.angle_alpha   90.00
_cell.angle_beta   90.00
_cell.angle_gamma   90.00
#
_symmetry.space_group_name_H-M   'P 1'
#
loop_
_entity.id
_entity.type
_entity.pdbx_description
1 polymer ?
#
loop_
_entity_poly.entity_id
_entity_poly.type
_entity_poly.pdbx_seq_one_letter_code
_entity_poly.pdbx_strand_id
1 'polypeptide(L)'
;MSTIPSFEASSQLVKTLLQLQKDPDSPTYCPADPKPIDLLYAGSSNILANAVVAGASDLPLLPPERFASSWMVYKFCRWLVWPSRETFCNLPDFCRPTLLQLTEAHKVEFDFILWPRFRDNLIKHGAKFDLERLVGFLACTYRIRGCFNKEFICRVNDGDLQICPSFYEQISKIENWGILESFWHKYPDLVEGLDTNLMFREQNLMPATS
;
A
#
# COMPACT_ATOMS: atom_id res chain seq x y z
N MET A 1 21.75 -7.01 -18.73
CA MET A 1 20.30 -6.96 -18.42
C MET A 1 20.16 -6.14 -17.16
N SER A 2 19.82 -4.86 -17.28
CA SER A 2 19.60 -3.99 -16.13
C SER A 2 18.29 -4.43 -15.49
N THR A 3 18.33 -4.86 -14.24
CA THR A 3 17.13 -4.95 -13.41
C THR A 3 16.48 -3.57 -13.35
N ILE A 4 15.15 -3.55 -13.39
CA ILE A 4 14.33 -2.35 -13.40
C ILE A 4 14.14 -1.90 -11.93
N PRO A 5 14.29 -0.60 -11.60
CA PRO A 5 14.37 -0.12 -10.21
C PRO A 5 13.23 -0.56 -9.28
N SER A 6 11.98 -0.58 -9.76
CA SER A 6 10.80 -0.98 -8.96
C SER A 6 10.77 -2.47 -8.62
N PHE A 7 11.23 -3.32 -9.52
CA PHE A 7 11.40 -4.76 -9.26
C PHE A 7 12.61 -5.04 -8.36
N GLU A 8 13.67 -4.25 -8.49
CA GLU A 8 14.81 -4.34 -7.59
C GLU A 8 14.42 -3.96 -6.15
N ALA A 9 13.64 -2.90 -5.98
CA ALA A 9 13.12 -2.47 -4.69
C ALA A 9 12.14 -3.50 -4.09
N SER A 10 11.27 -4.11 -4.91
CA SER A 10 10.39 -5.21 -4.48
C SER A 10 11.20 -6.45 -4.05
N SER A 11 12.24 -6.80 -4.82
CA SER A 11 13.21 -7.83 -4.44
C SER A 11 13.92 -7.50 -3.13
N GLN A 12 14.27 -6.22 -2.90
CA GLN A 12 14.92 -5.79 -1.66
C GLN A 12 13.98 -5.86 -0.45
N LEU A 13 12.70 -5.52 -0.62
CA LEU A 13 11.68 -5.70 0.40
C LEU A 13 11.57 -7.19 0.78
N VAL A 14 11.44 -8.10 -0.21
CA VAL A 14 11.37 -9.55 0.07
C VAL A 14 12.60 -10.04 0.82
N LYS A 15 13.81 -9.65 0.40
CA LYS A 15 15.05 -10.00 1.11
C LYS A 15 15.02 -9.53 2.57
N THR A 16 14.53 -8.31 2.80
CA THR A 16 14.40 -7.71 4.13
C THR A 16 13.41 -8.48 4.99
N LEU A 17 12.25 -8.87 4.44
CA LEU A 17 11.25 -9.68 5.15
C LEU A 17 11.84 -11.04 5.57
N LEU A 18 12.52 -11.73 4.66
CA LEU A 18 13.16 -13.02 4.92
C LEU A 18 14.28 -12.92 5.96
N GLN A 19 14.99 -11.79 6.03
CA GLN A 19 15.98 -11.54 7.06
C GLN A 19 15.30 -11.33 8.42
N LEU A 20 14.31 -10.45 8.49
CA LEU A 20 13.60 -10.13 9.74
C LEU A 20 12.86 -11.34 10.30
N GLN A 21 12.27 -12.20 9.46
CA GLN A 21 11.60 -13.45 9.90
C GLN A 21 12.53 -14.42 10.63
N LYS A 22 13.83 -14.37 10.33
CA LYS A 22 14.84 -15.24 10.96
C LYS A 22 15.45 -14.63 12.22
N ASP A 23 15.18 -13.35 12.47
CA ASP A 23 15.76 -12.59 13.56
C ASP A 23 14.79 -12.57 14.77
N PRO A 24 15.14 -13.19 15.91
CA PRO A 24 14.32 -13.15 17.11
C PRO A 24 14.16 -11.73 17.68
N ASP A 25 15.08 -10.82 17.38
CA ASP A 25 15.06 -9.41 17.83
C ASP A 25 14.37 -8.49 16.82
N SER A 26 13.75 -9.05 15.76
CA SER A 26 13.02 -8.28 14.74
C SER A 26 11.99 -7.27 15.27
N PRO A 27 11.26 -7.48 16.40
CA PRO A 27 10.35 -6.47 16.93
C PRO A 27 11.00 -5.11 17.23
N THR A 28 12.32 -5.07 17.51
CA THR A 28 13.08 -3.83 17.71
C THR A 28 13.28 -3.05 16.40
N TYR A 29 13.32 -3.74 15.27
CA TYR A 29 13.57 -3.17 13.94
C TYR A 29 12.30 -3.02 13.09
N CYS A 30 11.15 -3.50 13.57
CA CYS A 30 9.84 -3.32 12.94
C CYS A 30 8.72 -3.23 14.01
N PRO A 31 8.67 -2.15 14.80
CA PRO A 31 7.67 -1.98 15.86
C PRO A 31 6.23 -2.06 15.33
N ALA A 32 5.29 -2.44 16.21
CA ALA A 32 3.88 -2.55 15.88
C ALA A 32 3.30 -1.25 15.28
N ASP A 33 3.66 -0.14 15.92
CA ASP A 33 3.26 1.22 15.56
C ASP A 33 4.50 1.96 15.05
N PRO A 34 4.68 2.08 13.73
CA PRO A 34 5.81 2.81 13.17
C PRO A 34 5.65 4.31 13.43
N LYS A 35 6.77 5.02 13.59
CA LYS A 35 6.70 6.49 13.63
C LYS A 35 6.35 6.98 12.22
N PRO A 36 5.46 7.98 12.06
CA PRO A 36 5.15 8.53 10.74
C PRO A 36 6.39 8.99 9.97
N ILE A 37 7.38 9.54 10.68
CA ILE A 37 8.64 9.99 10.09
C ILE A 37 9.43 8.85 9.44
N ASP A 38 9.37 7.64 9.98
CA ASP A 38 10.03 6.45 9.41
C ASP A 38 9.44 6.12 8.04
N LEU A 39 8.12 6.24 7.88
CA LEU A 39 7.39 5.93 6.65
C LEU A 39 7.30 7.10 5.66
N LEU A 40 7.73 8.30 6.06
CA LEU A 40 7.87 9.43 5.16
C LEU A 40 9.25 9.48 4.51
N TYR A 41 10.30 9.24 5.29
CA TYR A 41 11.66 9.58 4.89
C TYR A 41 12.65 8.41 4.94
N ALA A 42 12.26 7.26 5.50
CA ALA A 42 13.21 6.18 5.83
C ALA A 42 14.37 6.69 6.71
N GLY A 43 15.51 5.99 6.68
CA GLY A 43 16.75 6.40 7.33
C GLY A 43 16.77 6.20 8.85
N SER A 44 15.84 5.43 9.42
CA SER A 44 15.80 5.15 10.85
C SER A 44 16.26 3.73 11.18
N SER A 45 16.26 3.37 12.47
CA SER A 45 16.51 1.99 12.90
C SER A 45 15.36 1.04 12.57
N ASN A 46 14.22 1.55 12.07
CA ASN A 46 13.11 0.74 11.60
C ASN A 46 13.42 0.21 10.19
N ILE A 47 14.11 -0.93 10.13
CA ILE A 47 14.57 -1.56 8.89
C ILE A 47 13.39 -1.87 7.97
N LEU A 48 12.25 -2.30 8.53
CA LEU A 48 11.07 -2.58 7.72
C LEU A 48 10.50 -1.31 7.07
N ALA A 49 10.38 -0.22 7.83
CA ALA A 49 9.90 1.05 7.27
C ALA A 49 10.83 1.55 6.16
N ASN A 50 12.14 1.43 6.33
CA ASN A 50 13.11 1.80 5.30
C ASN A 50 12.89 1.02 3.99
N ALA A 51 12.68 -0.29 4.08
CA ALA A 51 12.43 -1.13 2.91
C ALA A 51 11.10 -0.81 2.22
N VAL A 52 10.05 -0.53 2.98
CA VAL A 52 8.74 -0.13 2.45
C VAL A 52 8.83 1.22 1.71
N VAL A 53 9.50 2.21 2.31
CA VAL A 53 9.68 3.53 1.68
C VAL A 53 10.51 3.42 0.39
N ALA A 54 11.57 2.61 0.40
CA ALA A 54 12.36 2.34 -0.80
C ALA A 54 11.53 1.65 -1.90
N GLY A 55 10.66 0.70 -1.53
CA GLY A 55 9.73 0.04 -2.46
C GLY A 55 8.74 1.00 -3.14
N ALA A 56 8.39 2.09 -2.47
CA ALA A 56 7.45 3.07 -2.98
C ALA A 56 8.12 4.27 -3.69
N SER A 57 9.44 4.48 -3.57
CA SER A 57 10.11 5.75 -3.92
C SER A 57 9.82 6.19 -5.35
N ASP A 58 9.88 5.25 -6.30
CA ASP A 58 9.79 5.52 -7.73
C ASP A 58 8.33 5.51 -8.24
N LEU A 59 7.38 5.12 -7.38
CA LEU A 59 5.97 5.12 -7.74
C LEU A 59 5.46 6.56 -7.82
N PRO A 60 4.67 6.94 -8.84
CA PRO A 60 4.10 8.28 -9.00
C PRO A 60 2.87 8.51 -8.10
N LEU A 61 2.99 8.16 -6.81
CA LEU A 61 1.97 8.39 -5.80
C LEU A 61 2.04 9.84 -5.29
N LEU A 62 0.86 10.47 -5.17
CA LEU A 62 0.70 11.74 -4.48
C LEU A 62 1.04 11.59 -2.98
N PRO A 63 1.44 12.66 -2.27
CA PRO A 63 1.93 12.54 -0.89
C PRO A 63 1.00 11.81 0.10
N PRO A 64 -0.31 12.10 0.19
CA PRO A 64 -1.18 11.38 1.12
C PRO A 64 -1.36 9.90 0.73
N GLU A 65 -1.54 9.60 -0.56
CA GLU A 65 -1.64 8.23 -1.07
C GLU A 65 -0.36 7.44 -0.85
N ARG A 66 0.81 8.07 -1.02
CA ARG A 66 2.11 7.45 -0.75
C ARG A 66 2.22 7.07 0.71
N PHE A 67 2.00 8.02 1.60
CA PHE A 67 2.12 7.77 3.04
C PHE A 67 1.12 6.70 3.50
N ALA A 68 -0.14 6.78 3.06
CA ALA A 68 -1.15 5.80 3.41
C ALA A 68 -0.86 4.40 2.85
N SER A 69 -0.38 4.30 1.60
CA SER A 69 -0.01 3.03 0.99
C SER A 69 1.18 2.40 1.72
N SER A 70 2.23 3.18 2.00
CA SER A 70 3.37 2.73 2.81
C SER A 70 2.93 2.27 4.20
N TRP A 71 1.98 2.96 4.83
CA TRP A 71 1.42 2.54 6.12
C TRP A 71 0.73 1.18 6.05
N MET A 72 -0.10 0.95 5.03
CA MET A 72 -0.80 -0.34 4.86
C MET A 72 0.18 -1.47 4.52
N VAL A 73 1.14 -1.22 3.62
CA VAL A 73 2.17 -2.18 3.26
C VAL A 73 3.03 -2.52 4.47
N TYR A 74 3.40 -1.54 5.29
CA TYR A 74 4.13 -1.77 6.53
C TYR A 74 3.36 -2.70 7.48
N LYS A 75 2.07 -2.43 7.74
CA LYS A 75 1.26 -3.28 8.62
C LYS A 75 1.19 -4.72 8.11
N PHE A 76 0.98 -4.90 6.81
CA PHE A 76 0.94 -6.22 6.17
C PHE A 76 2.29 -6.94 6.27
N CYS A 77 3.37 -6.27 5.91
CA CYS A 77 4.72 -6.82 5.98
C CYS A 77 5.15 -7.17 7.41
N ARG A 78 4.78 -6.34 8.40
CA ARG A 78 5.04 -6.61 9.81
C ARG A 78 4.31 -7.87 10.29
N TRP A 79 3.10 -8.12 9.80
CA TRP A 79 2.41 -9.39 10.04
C TRP A 79 3.13 -10.57 9.36
N LEU A 80 3.67 -10.40 8.15
CA LEU A 80 4.49 -11.45 7.51
C LEU A 80 5.77 -11.76 8.31
N VAL A 81 6.39 -10.75 8.93
CA VAL A 81 7.56 -10.94 9.80
C VAL A 81 7.19 -11.69 11.08
N TRP A 82 6.08 -11.30 11.71
CA TRP A 82 5.61 -11.89 12.97
C TRP A 82 4.14 -12.32 12.88
N PRO A 83 3.86 -13.48 12.27
CA PRO A 83 2.49 -13.95 12.09
C PRO A 83 1.94 -14.49 13.42
N SER A 84 0.93 -13.82 13.96
CA SER A 84 0.16 -14.28 15.11
C SER A 84 -1.31 -13.92 14.91
N ARG A 85 -2.20 -14.51 15.72
CA ARG A 85 -3.62 -14.15 15.71
C ARG A 85 -3.82 -12.66 16.00
N GLU A 86 -3.07 -12.13 16.96
CA GLU A 86 -3.12 -10.71 17.34
C GLU A 86 -2.68 -9.81 16.19
N THR A 87 -1.53 -10.08 15.57
CA THR A 87 -1.02 -9.26 14.46
C THR A 87 -1.90 -9.37 13.23
N PHE A 88 -2.52 -10.51 12.98
CA PHE A 88 -3.50 -10.70 11.91
C PHE A 88 -4.80 -9.92 12.14
N CYS A 89 -5.33 -9.92 13.37
CA CYS A 89 -6.51 -9.15 13.74
C CYS A 89 -6.29 -7.64 13.62
N ASN A 90 -5.04 -7.18 13.77
CA ASN A 90 -4.66 -5.77 13.61
C ASN A 90 -4.60 -5.30 12.14
N LEU A 91 -4.65 -6.22 11.17
CA LEU A 91 -4.75 -5.86 9.76
C LEU A 91 -6.18 -5.39 9.43
N PRO A 92 -6.32 -4.31 8.64
CA PRO A 92 -7.60 -4.01 8.00
C PRO A 92 -8.10 -5.23 7.23
N ASP A 93 -9.42 -5.49 7.28
CA ASP A 93 -10.01 -6.69 6.67
C ASP A 93 -9.62 -6.85 5.19
N PHE A 94 -9.54 -5.74 4.46
CA PHE A 94 -9.16 -5.72 3.04
C PHE A 94 -7.68 -6.02 2.77
N CYS A 95 -6.79 -5.86 3.76
CA CYS A 95 -5.37 -6.21 3.64
C CYS A 95 -5.10 -7.70 3.92
N ARG A 96 -6.07 -8.44 4.47
CA ARG A 96 -5.88 -9.87 4.75
C ARG A 96 -5.75 -10.67 3.44
N PRO A 97 -4.97 -11.77 3.40
CA PRO A 97 -4.86 -12.60 2.20
C PRO A 97 -6.20 -13.21 1.78
N THR A 98 -6.45 -13.28 0.47
CA THR A 98 -7.56 -14.05 -0.10
C THR A 98 -7.22 -15.54 -0.15
N LEU A 99 -8.24 -16.38 -0.38
CA LEU A 99 -8.02 -17.81 -0.62
C LEU A 99 -7.07 -18.04 -1.79
N LEU A 100 -7.20 -17.27 -2.89
CA LEU A 100 -6.40 -17.46 -4.08
C LEU A 100 -4.93 -17.11 -3.83
N GLN A 101 -4.65 -16.06 -3.06
CA GLN A 101 -3.28 -15.73 -2.63
C GLN A 101 -2.66 -16.86 -1.79
N LEU A 102 -3.45 -17.61 -1.03
CA LEU A 102 -2.97 -18.73 -0.21
C LEU A 102 -2.75 -20.02 -1.00
N THR A 103 -3.42 -20.19 -2.14
CA THR A 103 -3.39 -21.44 -2.92
C THR A 103 -2.55 -21.34 -4.19
N GLU A 104 -2.40 -20.15 -4.77
CA GLU A 104 -1.72 -19.94 -6.04
C GLU A 104 -0.38 -19.23 -5.87
N ALA A 105 0.64 -19.68 -6.59
CA ALA A 105 1.91 -18.97 -6.66
C ALA A 105 1.73 -17.65 -7.42
N HIS A 106 2.18 -16.56 -6.82
CA HIS A 106 2.04 -15.22 -7.38
C HIS A 106 3.21 -14.32 -6.99
N LYS A 107 3.24 -13.13 -7.58
CA LYS A 107 4.24 -12.11 -7.29
C LYS A 107 3.87 -11.36 -6.01
N VAL A 108 4.83 -11.16 -5.11
CA VAL A 108 4.59 -10.51 -3.80
C VAL A 108 4.02 -9.10 -3.94
N GLU A 109 4.31 -8.42 -5.04
CA GLU A 109 3.84 -7.07 -5.34
C GLU A 109 2.30 -7.02 -5.45
N PHE A 110 1.67 -8.16 -5.78
CA PHE A 110 0.22 -8.25 -5.85
C PHE A 110 -0.40 -8.15 -4.45
N ASP A 111 0.29 -8.60 -3.41
CA ASP A 111 -0.22 -8.56 -2.04
C ASP A 111 -0.40 -7.14 -1.50
N PHE A 112 0.30 -6.17 -2.11
CA PHE A 112 0.29 -4.77 -1.71
C PHE A 112 -0.89 -3.99 -2.30
N ILE A 113 -1.70 -4.60 -3.17
CA ILE A 113 -2.91 -3.98 -3.72
C ILE A 113 -4.06 -4.09 -2.73
N LEU A 114 -4.72 -2.96 -2.41
CA LEU A 114 -5.69 -2.93 -1.32
C LEU A 114 -6.96 -3.76 -1.55
N TRP A 115 -7.42 -3.90 -2.80
CA TRP A 115 -8.69 -4.58 -3.08
C TRP A 115 -8.50 -6.09 -3.25
N PRO A 116 -9.13 -6.94 -2.42
CA PRO A 116 -9.03 -8.40 -2.51
C PRO A 116 -9.35 -8.94 -3.90
N ARG A 117 -10.44 -8.47 -4.51
CA ARG A 117 -10.86 -8.90 -5.85
C ARG A 117 -9.85 -8.49 -6.93
N PHE A 118 -9.24 -7.30 -6.82
CA PHE A 118 -8.19 -6.89 -7.76
C PHE A 118 -6.98 -7.82 -7.62
N ARG A 119 -6.54 -8.13 -6.38
CA ARG A 119 -5.45 -9.11 -6.16
C ARG A 119 -5.74 -10.44 -6.83
N ASP A 120 -6.95 -10.98 -6.68
CA ASP A 120 -7.35 -12.21 -7.37
C ASP A 120 -7.26 -12.08 -8.90
N ASN A 121 -7.69 -10.94 -9.45
CA ASN A 121 -7.62 -10.68 -10.89
C ASN A 121 -6.17 -10.54 -11.39
N LEU A 122 -5.26 -9.96 -10.58
CA LEU A 122 -3.83 -9.92 -10.88
C LEU A 122 -3.20 -11.31 -10.88
N ILE A 123 -3.59 -12.19 -9.96
CA ILE A 123 -3.10 -13.57 -9.95
C ILE A 123 -3.54 -14.29 -11.23
N LYS A 124 -4.81 -14.12 -11.64
CA LYS A 124 -5.37 -14.80 -12.82
C LYS A 124 -4.89 -14.24 -14.15
N HIS A 125 -4.74 -12.92 -14.25
CA HIS A 125 -4.55 -12.22 -15.52
C HIS A 125 -3.25 -11.44 -15.60
N GLY A 126 -2.54 -11.23 -14.49
CA GLY A 126 -1.35 -10.38 -14.40
C GLY A 126 -0.21 -10.79 -15.33
N ALA A 127 -0.11 -12.08 -15.68
CA ALA A 127 0.93 -12.61 -16.56
C ALA A 127 0.90 -12.02 -17.98
N LYS A 128 -0.23 -11.48 -18.44
CA LYS A 128 -0.37 -10.89 -19.79
C LYS A 128 0.05 -9.42 -19.87
N PHE A 129 0.32 -8.78 -18.74
CA PHE A 129 0.61 -7.35 -18.67
C PHE A 129 2.09 -7.08 -18.41
N ASP A 130 2.57 -5.96 -18.95
CA ASP A 130 3.80 -5.33 -18.47
C ASP A 130 3.53 -4.79 -17.07
N LEU A 131 4.03 -5.50 -16.06
CA LEU A 131 3.73 -5.22 -14.66
C LEU A 131 4.32 -3.89 -14.20
N GLU A 132 5.45 -3.44 -14.74
CA GLU A 132 6.00 -2.13 -14.38
C GLU A 132 5.06 -1.02 -14.85
N ARG A 133 4.64 -1.08 -16.12
CA ARG A 133 3.72 -0.09 -16.69
C ARG A 133 2.35 -0.14 -16.02
N LEU A 134 1.90 -1.32 -15.63
CA LEU A 134 0.65 -1.51 -14.90
C LEU A 134 0.72 -0.86 -13.51
N VAL A 135 1.75 -1.19 -12.72
CA VAL A 135 1.92 -0.66 -11.36
C VAL A 135 2.15 0.85 -11.38
N GLY A 136 2.99 1.35 -12.30
CA GLY A 136 3.21 2.77 -12.49
C GLY A 136 1.91 3.51 -12.84
N PHE A 137 1.09 2.95 -13.75
CA PHE A 137 -0.20 3.56 -14.08
C PHE A 137 -1.20 3.48 -12.92
N LEU A 138 -1.25 2.35 -12.21
CA LEU A 138 -2.09 2.20 -11.02
C LEU A 138 -1.75 3.28 -9.98
N ALA A 139 -0.46 3.45 -9.68
CA ALA A 139 0.03 4.48 -8.77
C ALA A 139 -0.39 5.90 -9.21
N CYS A 140 -0.28 6.24 -10.50
CA CYS A 140 -0.76 7.53 -11.02
C CYS A 140 -2.25 7.78 -10.78
N THR A 141 -3.04 6.70 -10.77
CA THR A 141 -4.51 6.75 -10.71
C THR A 141 -5.08 6.53 -9.30
N TYR A 142 -4.23 6.22 -8.33
CA TYR A 142 -4.62 5.94 -6.95
C TYR A 142 -5.11 7.20 -6.24
N ARG A 143 -6.28 7.16 -5.60
CA ARG A 143 -6.84 8.33 -4.90
C ARG A 143 -7.50 7.93 -3.59
N ILE A 144 -7.43 8.83 -2.61
CA ILE A 144 -8.22 8.76 -1.37
C ILE A 144 -9.27 9.89 -1.35
N ARG A 145 -10.55 9.53 -1.18
CA ARG A 145 -11.68 10.48 -1.16
C ARG A 145 -11.52 11.44 0.00
N GLY A 146 -11.63 12.74 -0.27
CA GLY A 146 -11.60 13.77 0.77
C GLY A 146 -10.22 13.99 1.42
N CYS A 147 -9.13 13.52 0.78
CA CYS A 147 -7.74 13.82 1.21
C CYS A 147 -7.17 15.12 0.62
N PHE A 148 -7.85 15.74 -0.35
CA PHE A 148 -7.37 16.97 -0.96
C PHE A 148 -7.16 18.05 0.11
N ASN A 149 -5.92 18.52 0.24
CA ASN A 149 -5.49 19.57 1.17
C ASN A 149 -5.72 19.29 2.67
N LYS A 150 -5.91 18.03 3.08
CA LYS A 150 -5.96 17.67 4.50
C LYS A 150 -4.58 17.32 5.03
N GLU A 151 -4.31 17.73 6.26
CA GLU A 151 -3.16 17.26 7.02
C GLU A 151 -3.31 15.76 7.30
N PHE A 152 -2.32 14.97 6.90
CA PHE A 152 -2.25 13.53 7.18
C PHE A 152 -1.32 13.20 8.36
N ILE A 153 -0.55 14.19 8.81
CA ILE A 153 0.32 14.14 9.99
C ILE A 153 0.06 15.37 10.83
N CYS A 154 -0.06 15.18 12.15
CA CYS A 154 -0.24 16.26 13.11
C CYS A 154 0.63 16.06 14.34
N ARG A 155 0.63 17.06 15.22
CA ARG A 155 1.10 16.95 16.59
C ARG A 155 -0.09 16.99 17.52
N VAL A 156 -0.14 16.05 18.45
CA VAL A 156 -1.10 16.08 19.55
C VAL A 156 -0.38 16.65 20.77
N ASN A 157 -0.90 17.74 21.35
CA ASN A 157 -0.33 18.41 22.52
C ASN A 157 1.16 18.77 22.38
N ASP A 158 1.57 19.29 21.21
CA ASP A 158 2.96 19.62 20.86
C ASP A 158 3.98 18.46 20.95
N GLY A 159 3.50 17.22 21.06
CA GLY A 159 4.33 16.02 21.10
C GLY A 159 4.95 15.64 19.76
N ASP A 160 5.38 14.38 19.69
CA ASP A 160 5.94 13.78 18.48
C ASP A 160 4.94 13.83 17.31
N LEU A 161 5.47 13.82 16.08
CA LEU A 161 4.65 13.72 14.87
C LEU A 161 3.89 12.39 14.87
N GLN A 162 2.57 12.47 14.67
CA GLN A 162 1.65 11.34 14.64
C GLN A 162 0.82 11.37 13.35
N ILE A 163 0.29 10.21 12.95
CA ILE A 163 -0.74 10.19 11.92
C ILE A 163 -1.99 10.92 12.44
N CYS A 164 -2.57 11.80 11.63
CA CYS A 164 -3.82 12.45 12.02
C CYS A 164 -4.90 11.39 12.30
N PRO A 165 -5.58 11.38 13.46
CA PRO A 165 -6.60 10.38 13.76
C PRO A 165 -7.72 10.31 12.71
N SER A 166 -8.17 11.48 12.22
CA SER A 166 -9.17 11.58 11.15
C SER A 166 -8.66 11.02 9.82
N PHE A 167 -7.38 11.20 9.51
CA PHE A 167 -6.77 10.60 8.32
C PHE A 167 -6.64 9.08 8.46
N TYR A 168 -6.21 8.59 9.63
CA TYR A 168 -6.12 7.16 9.90
C TYR A 168 -7.49 6.46 9.78
N GLU A 169 -8.54 7.06 10.34
CA GLU A 169 -9.90 6.56 10.17
C GLU A 169 -10.31 6.52 8.69
N GLN A 170 -9.97 7.57 7.94
CA GLN A 170 -10.29 7.67 6.52
C GLN A 170 -9.60 6.57 5.69
N ILE A 171 -8.30 6.34 5.87
CA ILE A 171 -7.56 5.32 5.13
C ILE A 171 -7.86 3.88 5.58
N SER A 172 -8.45 3.71 6.77
CA SER A 172 -8.86 2.40 7.30
C SER A 172 -10.17 1.87 6.69
N LYS A 173 -10.81 2.64 5.81
CA LYS A 173 -12.07 2.32 5.14
C LYS A 173 -11.82 2.14 3.64
N ILE A 174 -12.02 0.92 3.12
CA ILE A 174 -11.67 0.58 1.73
C ILE A 174 -12.46 1.42 0.71
N GLU A 175 -13.68 1.81 1.04
CA GLU A 175 -14.58 2.65 0.24
C GLU A 175 -14.06 4.09 0.04
N ASN A 176 -13.12 4.54 0.88
CA ASN A 176 -12.47 5.83 0.69
C ASN A 176 -11.35 5.76 -0.34
N TRP A 177 -10.86 4.57 -0.67
CA TRP A 177 -9.87 4.37 -1.71
C TRP A 177 -10.52 4.22 -3.08
N GLY A 178 -9.81 4.59 -4.12
CA GLY A 178 -10.28 4.32 -5.46
C GLY A 178 -9.23 4.59 -6.52
N ILE A 179 -9.64 4.36 -7.76
CA ILE A 179 -8.79 4.42 -8.93
C ILE A 179 -9.50 5.24 -10.00
N LEU A 180 -8.76 6.10 -10.71
CA LEU A 180 -9.32 6.89 -11.80
C LEU A 180 -9.94 6.02 -12.89
N GLU A 181 -11.03 6.52 -13.48
CA GLU A 181 -11.77 5.93 -14.59
C GLU A 181 -10.85 5.52 -15.77
N SER A 182 -9.80 6.29 -16.04
CA SER A 182 -8.80 5.96 -17.06
C SER A 182 -8.08 4.61 -16.82
N PHE A 183 -7.94 4.17 -15.56
CA PHE A 183 -7.46 2.83 -15.24
C PHE A 183 -8.46 1.74 -15.59
N TRP A 184 -9.74 1.96 -15.28
CA TRP A 184 -10.83 1.02 -15.53
C TRP A 184 -10.95 0.70 -17.02
N HIS A 185 -10.88 1.74 -17.86
CA HIS A 185 -10.93 1.59 -19.31
C HIS A 185 -9.70 0.87 -19.88
N LYS A 186 -8.52 1.10 -19.30
CA LYS A 186 -7.27 0.52 -19.80
C LYS A 186 -7.07 -0.94 -19.38
N TYR A 187 -7.50 -1.31 -18.17
CA TYR A 187 -7.31 -2.64 -17.60
C TYR A 187 -8.63 -3.24 -17.08
N PRO A 188 -9.63 -3.45 -17.96
CA PRO A 188 -10.96 -3.91 -17.56
C PRO A 188 -10.93 -5.27 -16.83
N ASP A 189 -10.05 -6.19 -17.23
CA ASP A 189 -9.93 -7.51 -16.59
C ASP A 189 -9.49 -7.42 -15.11
N LEU A 190 -8.77 -6.36 -14.74
CA LEU A 190 -8.25 -6.18 -13.39
C LEU A 190 -9.30 -5.59 -12.45
N VAL A 191 -10.24 -4.82 -13.01
CA VAL A 191 -11.34 -4.20 -12.26
C VAL A 191 -12.65 -5.00 -12.34
N GLU A 192 -12.64 -6.14 -13.01
CA GLU A 192 -13.81 -7.01 -13.11
C GLU A 192 -14.31 -7.44 -11.71
N GLY A 193 -15.60 -7.21 -11.47
CA GLY A 193 -16.26 -7.54 -10.20
C GLY A 193 -15.90 -6.62 -9.02
N LEU A 194 -15.15 -5.53 -9.26
CA LEU A 194 -15.01 -4.46 -8.28
C LEU A 194 -16.29 -3.62 -8.20
N ASP A 195 -16.57 -3.06 -7.03
CA ASP A 195 -17.64 -2.06 -6.87
C ASP A 195 -17.30 -0.82 -7.70
N THR A 196 -18.22 -0.42 -8.58
CA THR A 196 -18.07 0.74 -9.47
C THR A 196 -17.97 2.06 -8.69
N ASN A 197 -18.41 2.10 -7.42
CA ASN A 197 -18.21 3.25 -6.54
C ASN A 197 -16.72 3.53 -6.29
N LEU A 198 -15.84 2.54 -6.45
CA LEU A 198 -14.38 2.71 -6.34
C LEU A 198 -13.81 3.53 -7.50
N MET A 199 -14.54 3.68 -8.60
CA MET A 199 -14.12 4.49 -9.75
C MET A 199 -14.18 5.98 -9.43
N PHE A 200 -13.03 6.64 -9.54
CA PHE A 200 -12.94 8.09 -9.51
C PHE A 200 -13.08 8.64 -10.91
N ARG A 201 -14.14 9.40 -11.14
CA ARG A 201 -14.26 10.18 -12.37
C ARG A 201 -13.36 11.41 -12.27
N GLU A 202 -12.61 11.71 -13.31
CA GLU A 202 -11.63 12.79 -13.32
C GLU A 202 -12.28 14.16 -13.02
N GLN A 203 -13.54 14.33 -13.42
CA GLN A 203 -14.37 15.49 -13.08
C GLN A 203 -14.58 15.72 -11.57
N ASN A 204 -14.43 14.69 -10.74
CA ASN A 204 -14.57 14.76 -9.28
C ASN A 204 -13.24 15.10 -8.57
N LEU A 205 -12.13 15.24 -9.31
CA LEU A 205 -10.82 15.62 -8.77
C LEU A 205 -10.67 17.14 -8.60
N MET A 206 -11.53 17.91 -9.26
CA MET A 206 -11.55 19.36 -9.13
C MET A 206 -12.42 19.73 -7.92
N PRO A 207 -11.98 20.66 -7.05
CA PRO A 207 -12.86 21.18 -6.02
C PRO A 207 -14.10 21.76 -6.69
N ALA A 208 -15.28 21.50 -6.11
CA ALA A 208 -16.52 22.11 -6.56
C ALA A 208 -16.29 23.63 -6.64
N THR A 209 -16.42 24.20 -7.84
CA THR A 209 -16.41 25.65 -8.03
C THR A 209 -17.50 26.23 -7.13
N SER A 210 -17.07 26.87 -6.05
CA SER A 210 -17.93 27.58 -5.11
C SER A 210 -18.31 28.92 -5.70
#